data_AF-A0A834TDR6-F1
#
_entry.id   AF-A0A834TDR6-F1
#
_cell.length_a   1.000
_cell.length_b   1.000
_cell.length_c   1.000
_cell.angle_alpha   90.00
_cell.angle_beta   90.00
_cell.angle_gamma   90.00
#
_symmetry.space_group_name_H-M   'P 1'
#
loop_
_entity.id
_entity.type
_entity.pdbx_description
1 polymer ?
#
loop_
_entity_poly.entity_id
_entity_poly.type
_entity_poly.pdbx_seq_one_letter_code
_entity_poly.pdbx_strand_id
1 'polypeptide(L)' 'MGMPWGMTLWMAKMVWIALSGWVSSCLTVADEVANSLRAGDIGPFHVG' A
#
# COMPACT_ATOMS: atom_id res chain seq x y z
N MET A 1 -4.28 -30.88 18.08
CA MET A 1 -2.84 -30.53 18.06
C MET A 1 -2.75 -29.08 17.61
N GLY A 2 -2.25 -28.18 18.45
CA GLY A 2 -2.16 -26.75 18.16
C GLY A 2 -0.97 -26.43 17.25
N MET A 3 -1.10 -25.40 16.42
CA MET A 3 -0.04 -24.94 15.54
C MET A 3 1.15 -24.43 16.38
N PRO A 4 2.40 -24.82 16.06
CA PRO A 4 3.55 -24.42 16.85
C PRO A 4 3.70 -22.90 16.81
N TRP A 5 3.93 -22.30 17.99
CA TRP A 5 3.95 -20.85 18.19
C TRP A 5 4.92 -20.11 17.24
N GLY A 6 6.06 -20.73 16.91
CA GLY A 6 7.02 -20.18 15.94
C GLY A 6 6.44 -20.02 14.54
N MET A 7 5.54 -20.91 14.13
CA MET A 7 4.88 -20.84 12.82
C MET A 7 3.85 -19.71 12.80
N THR A 8 3.11 -19.51 13.90
CA THR A 8 2.19 -18.38 14.06
C THR A 8 2.92 -17.04 13.99
N LEU A 9 4.04 -16.89 14.70
CA LEU A 9 4.86 -15.68 14.67
C LEU A 9 5.45 -15.41 13.28
N TRP A 10 5.89 -16.46 12.59
CA TRP A 10 6.40 -16.34 11.23
C TRP A 10 5.31 -15.87 10.26
N MET A 11 4.12 -16.45 10.31
CA MET A 11 2.98 -16.02 9.49
C MET A 11 2.58 -14.58 9.80
N ALA A 12 2.51 -14.20 11.08
CA ALA A 12 2.22 -12.82 11.48
C ALA A 12 3.25 -11.82 10.91
N LYS A 13 4.54 -12.18 10.93
CA LYS A 13 5.60 -11.36 10.33
C LYS A 13 5.44 -11.23 8.80
N MET A 14 5.12 -12.33 8.10
CA MET A 14 4.93 -12.30 6.65
C MET A 14 3.71 -11.43 6.26
N VAL A 15 2.60 -11.57 6.99
CA VAL A 15 1.40 -10.73 6.80
C VAL A 15 1.71 -9.26 7.09
N TRP A 16 2.46 -8.97 8.15
CA TRP A 16 2.87 -7.61 8.49
C TRP A 16 3.72 -6.97 7.39
N ILE A 17 4.69 -7.70 6.86
CA ILE A 17 5.54 -7.23 5.75
C ILE A 17 4.68 -6.96 4.51
N ALA A 18 3.77 -7.88 4.18
CA ALA A 18 2.85 -7.69 3.06
C ALA A 18 2.03 -6.41 3.25
N LEU A 19 1.31 -6.27 4.38
CA LEU A 19 0.50 -5.07 4.67
C LEU A 19 1.31 -3.78 4.59
N SER A 20 2.54 -3.77 5.13
CA SER A 20 3.43 -2.61 5.06
C SER A 20 3.78 -2.26 3.61
N GLY A 21 4.03 -3.27 2.78
CA GLY A 21 4.24 -3.09 1.33
C GLY A 21 3.01 -2.54 0.61
N TRP A 22 1.81 -3.05 0.92
CA TRP A 22 0.55 -2.53 0.36
C TRP A 22 0.34 -1.06 0.73
N VAL A 23 0.51 -0.71 2.01
CA VAL A 23 0.37 0.68 2.49
C VAL A 23 1.40 1.59 1.80
N SER A 24 2.66 1.16 1.70
CA SER A 24 3.70 1.93 1.00
C SER A 24 3.35 2.14 -0.46
N SER A 25 2.85 1.11 -1.16
CA SER A 25 2.42 1.22 -2.55
C SER A 25 1.27 2.22 -2.71
N CYS A 26 0.28 2.18 -1.81
CA CYS A 26 -0.82 3.16 -1.81
C CYS A 26 -0.30 4.59 -1.62
N LEU A 27 0.64 4.79 -0.70
CA LEU A 27 1.25 6.09 -0.45
C LEU A 27 2.05 6.59 -1.66
N THR A 28 2.83 5.72 -2.31
CA THR A 28 3.56 6.05 -3.54
C THR A 28 2.62 6.48 -4.65
N VAL A 29 1.52 5.73 -4.87
CA VAL A 29 0.53 6.12 -5.88
C VAL A 29 -0.14 7.45 -5.52
N ALA A 30 -0.46 7.69 -4.25
CA ALA A 30 -1.04 8.96 -3.82
C ALA A 30 -0.07 10.14 -4.03
N ASP A 31 1.22 9.95 -3.79
CA ASP A 31 2.27 10.95 -4.02
C ASP A 31 2.41 11.27 -5.51
N GLU A 32 2.47 10.24 -6.36
CA GLU A 32 2.49 10.40 -7.83
C GLU A 32 1.25 11.14 -8.35
N VAL A 33 0.06 10.81 -7.84
CA VAL A 33 -1.18 11.52 -8.18
C VAL A 33 -1.11 12.99 -7.74
N ALA A 34 -0.70 13.25 -6.49
CA ALA A 34 -0.55 14.62 -5.98
C ALA A 34 0.49 15.43 -6.77
N ASN A 35 1.59 14.79 -7.18
CA ASN A 35 2.62 15.40 -8.00
C ASN A 35 2.11 15.69 -9.42
N SER A 36 1.37 14.76 -10.02
CA SER A 36 0.74 14.92 -11.35
C SER A 36 -0.31 16.04 -11.35
N LEU A 37 -1.08 16.17 -10.27
CA LEU A 37 -2.00 17.29 -10.03
C LEU A 37 -1.24 18.62 -9.95
N ARG A 38 -0.16 18.69 -9.18
CA ARG A 38 0.67 19.90 -9.03
C ARG A 38 1.38 20.30 -10.32
N ALA A 39 1.83 19.32 -11.10
CA ALA A 39 2.48 19.55 -12.40
C ALA A 39 1.50 20.08 -13.46
N GLY A 40 0.19 20.00 -13.19
CA GLY A 40 -0.85 20.39 -14.15
C GLY A 40 -0.99 19.42 -15.32
N ASP A 41 -0.40 18.22 -15.22
CA ASP A 41 -0.44 17.19 -16.26
C ASP A 41 -1.80 16.49 -16.29
N ILE A 42 -2.52 16.51 -15.17
CA ILE A 42 -3.91 16.08 -15.12
C ILE A 42 -4.80 17.26 -15.56
N GLY A 43 -5.20 17.24 -16.83
CA GLY A 43 -6.24 18.11 -17.38
C GLY A 43 -7.57 17.98 -16.63
N PRO A 44 -8.57 18.86 -16.91
CA PRO A 44 -9.79 18.96 -16.12
C PRO A 44 -10.40 17.57 -15.91
N PHE A 45 -10.46 17.13 -14.65
CA PHE A 45 -11.18 15.91 -14.30
C PHE A 45 -12.63 16.11 -14.69
N HIS A 46 -13.04 15.55 -15.83
CA HIS A 46 -14.45 15.33 -16.14
C HIS A 46 -14.96 14.27 -15.16
N VAL A 47 -15.28 14.71 -13.95
CA VAL A 47 -16.25 14.05 -13.08
C VAL A 47 -17.62 14.28 -13.73
N GLY A 48 -18.00 13.34 -14.60
CA GLY A 48 -19.38 13.17 -15.05
C GLY A 48 -20.25 12.54 -13.97
#